data_AF-A0A9W8H0R9-F1
#
_entry.id   AF-A0A9W8H0R9-F1
#
_cell.length_a   1.000
_cell.length_b   1.000
_cell.length_c   1.000
_cell.angle_alpha   90.00
_cell.angle_beta   90.00
_cell.angle_gamma   90.00
#
_symmetry.space_group_name_H-M   'P 1'
#
loop_
_entity.id
_entity.type
_entity.pdbx_description
1 polymer ?
#
loop_
_entity_poly.entity_id
_entity_poly.type
_entity_poly.pdbx_seq_one_letter_code
_entity_poly.pdbx_strand_id
1 'polypeptide(L)'
;MPPVRRSRRLAAATTRTIVEVVIERPAARPPVRSTAEKLAAAAATARSWRARVTECADRAYSAERGRIDWEAVAAELGLPLIGCLHMFDASLSKVQVRALPAAADWSVDDGRAMADFVSDNFGTLAGDVWRLAGVYMNTSEADCLASYRRLSSDGMAVGVCESIQKCREDGMSWGDIHKMFPVYKSASTLRRGWTPAENERIKEIVMQHHAPSYSLPAIDVAMREFPNKPLSQGVQRQHDLGLGVDWTKVSWVVGLSEIKCLELCRFSEGKARWTYDPDMFCQVTADRMEAFIAKHYPPPAAPNFNAVSNYMWIDINDCIRMAQLLRGEFEWTDEARARMIRMREQGMTYKEIARQLSPNLTADKDQIARDILSGTATTTEAALRLDVPNRFVVAMVKRFQSRMYSSVWTDQEVEQLLEYTRTHDPPYSWKTFSALLGTKSPIQCRRKWWFVVRPHA
;
A
#
# COMPACT_ATOMS: atom_id res chain seq x y z
N MET A 1 27.87 -49.71 22.91
CA MET A 1 28.51 -50.90 22.29
C MET A 1 28.92 -50.54 20.86
N PRO A 2 30.06 -51.07 20.36
CA PRO A 2 31.14 -50.32 19.66
C PRO A 2 31.30 -50.77 18.17
N PRO A 3 32.40 -50.49 17.38
CA PRO A 3 33.71 -49.85 17.66
C PRO A 3 34.15 -48.72 16.69
N VAL A 4 34.94 -47.71 17.11
CA VAL A 4 36.42 -47.63 17.27
C VAL A 4 37.23 -48.00 16.02
N ARG A 5 37.91 -47.00 15.42
CA ARG A 5 39.17 -47.20 14.69
C ARG A 5 40.23 -46.16 15.10
N ARG A 6 41.41 -46.71 15.39
CA ARG A 6 42.64 -46.11 15.91
C ARG A 6 43.60 -45.69 14.79
N SER A 7 44.41 -44.68 15.13
CA SER A 7 45.87 -44.55 14.91
C SER A 7 46.47 -44.67 13.50
N ARG A 8 47.27 -43.65 13.15
CA ARG A 8 48.73 -43.85 12.96
C ARG A 8 49.51 -42.53 13.07
N ARG A 9 50.37 -42.47 14.09
CA ARG A 9 51.57 -41.62 14.12
C ARG A 9 52.62 -42.25 13.20
N LEU A 10 53.34 -41.43 12.45
CA LEU A 10 54.63 -41.78 11.86
C LEU A 10 55.64 -40.74 12.35
N ALA A 11 56.60 -41.23 13.12
CA ALA A 11 57.80 -40.51 13.50
C ALA A 11 58.78 -40.55 12.32
N ALA A 12 59.40 -39.42 12.01
CA ALA A 12 60.61 -39.37 11.21
C ALA A 12 61.66 -38.60 12.01
N ALA A 13 62.76 -39.29 12.26
CA ALA A 13 63.96 -38.78 12.91
C ALA A 13 64.67 -37.80 11.97
N THR A 14 65.16 -36.68 12.52
CA THR A 14 66.10 -35.82 11.81
C THR A 14 67.32 -35.58 12.69
N THR A 15 68.42 -36.07 12.16
CA THR A 15 69.80 -36.05 12.65
C THR A 15 70.27 -34.63 12.96
N ARG A 16 70.87 -34.43 14.13
CA ARG A 16 71.63 -33.23 14.50
C ARG A 16 72.97 -33.27 13.78
N THR A 17 73.18 -32.35 12.84
CA THR A 17 74.51 -31.96 12.37
C THR A 17 74.81 -30.60 12.98
N ILE A 18 75.80 -30.54 13.87
CA ILE A 18 76.35 -29.30 14.41
C ILE A 18 77.23 -28.71 13.31
N VAL A 19 76.77 -27.62 12.71
CA VAL A 19 77.59 -26.75 11.87
C VAL A 19 77.95 -25.55 12.75
N GLU A 20 79.24 -25.36 13.00
CA GLU A 20 79.76 -24.11 13.57
C GLU A 20 79.44 -22.97 12.60
N VAL A 21 78.45 -22.16 12.97
CA VAL A 21 78.15 -20.90 12.28
C VAL A 21 79.05 -19.83 12.86
N VAL A 22 80.00 -19.38 12.05
CA VAL A 22 80.76 -18.15 12.25
C VAL A 22 79.75 -17.01 12.46
N ILE A 23 79.73 -16.45 13.67
CA ILE A 23 78.91 -15.27 14.00
C ILE A 23 79.56 -14.06 13.33
N GLU A 24 79.19 -13.78 12.09
CA GLU A 24 79.38 -12.45 11.52
C GLU A 24 78.53 -11.46 12.31
N ARG A 25 79.17 -10.41 12.84
CA ARG A 25 78.49 -9.31 13.52
C ARG A 25 77.37 -8.80 12.61
N PRO A 26 76.10 -8.79 13.05
CA PRO A 26 75.03 -8.24 12.25
C PRO A 26 75.33 -6.76 12.01
N ALA A 27 75.43 -6.37 10.74
CA ALA A 27 75.46 -4.97 10.33
C ALA A 27 74.33 -4.22 11.06
N ALA A 28 74.68 -3.06 11.63
CA ALA A 28 73.77 -2.23 12.40
C ALA A 28 72.41 -2.13 11.69
N ARG A 29 71.35 -2.60 12.36
CA ARG A 29 69.99 -2.50 11.82
C ARG A 29 69.74 -1.04 11.44
N PRO A 30 69.32 -0.76 10.18
CA PRO A 30 68.97 0.60 9.80
C PRO A 30 67.92 1.13 10.79
N PRO A 31 68.01 2.40 11.21
CA PRO A 31 67.07 2.97 12.17
C PRO A 31 65.65 2.72 11.66
N VAL A 32 64.82 2.09 12.48
CA VAL A 32 63.41 1.86 12.19
C VAL A 32 62.75 3.23 12.10
N ARG A 33 62.64 3.77 10.88
CA ARG A 33 61.84 4.97 10.62
C ARG A 33 60.49 4.76 11.26
N SER A 34 60.11 5.68 12.13
CA SER A 34 58.89 5.57 12.91
C SER A 34 57.69 5.42 11.95
N THR A 35 56.64 4.71 12.39
CA THR A 35 55.40 4.57 11.61
C THR A 35 54.86 5.93 11.13
N ALA A 36 55.10 6.99 11.92
CA ALA A 36 54.75 8.36 11.57
C ALA A 36 55.51 8.89 10.34
N GLU A 37 56.81 8.63 10.20
CA GLU A 37 57.59 9.05 9.03
C GLU A 37 57.13 8.34 7.75
N LYS A 38 56.77 7.06 7.84
CA LYS A 38 56.21 6.30 6.71
C LYS A 38 54.85 6.84 6.27
N LEU A 39 53.98 7.16 7.23
CA LEU A 39 52.68 7.77 6.95
C LEU A 39 52.83 9.19 6.36
N ALA A 40 53.77 9.99 6.87
CA ALA A 40 54.04 11.33 6.37
C ALA A 40 54.58 11.31 4.93
N ALA A 41 55.51 10.39 4.62
CA ALA A 41 56.02 10.20 3.27
C ALA A 41 54.91 9.74 2.31
N ALA A 42 54.09 8.75 2.71
CA ALA A 42 52.95 8.30 1.91
C ALA A 42 51.94 9.42 1.64
N ALA A 43 51.64 10.26 2.64
CA ALA A 43 50.76 11.41 2.49
C ALA A 43 51.35 12.47 1.55
N ALA A 44 52.67 12.70 1.59
CA ALA A 44 53.35 13.62 0.67
C ALA A 44 53.30 13.11 -0.78
N THR A 45 53.56 11.82 -1.00
CA THR A 45 53.42 11.18 -2.31
C THR A 45 51.99 11.25 -2.82
N ALA A 46 50.99 10.98 -1.97
CA ALA A 46 49.59 11.10 -2.33
C ALA A 46 49.21 12.53 -2.76
N ARG A 47 49.65 13.55 -2.01
CA ARG A 47 49.44 14.97 -2.39
C ARG A 47 50.06 15.31 -3.75
N SER A 48 51.29 14.84 -4.00
CA SER A 48 51.97 15.06 -5.28
C SER A 48 51.19 14.43 -6.45
N TRP A 49 50.68 13.21 -6.27
CA TRP A 49 49.86 12.56 -7.31
C TRP A 49 48.53 13.26 -7.54
N ARG A 50 47.84 13.74 -6.48
CA ARG A 50 46.60 14.51 -6.64
C ARG A 50 46.81 15.76 -7.48
N ALA A 51 47.90 16.51 -7.23
CA ALA A 51 48.24 17.70 -8.00
C ALA A 51 48.49 17.35 -9.48
N ARG A 52 49.27 16.29 -9.75
CA ARG A 52 49.58 15.85 -11.13
C ARG A 52 48.34 15.37 -11.90
N VAL A 53 47.47 14.60 -11.24
CA VAL A 53 46.21 14.13 -11.83
C VAL A 53 45.32 15.32 -12.18
N THR A 54 45.19 16.27 -11.27
CA THR A 54 44.36 17.47 -11.49
C THR A 54 44.91 18.36 -12.61
N GLU A 55 46.23 18.56 -12.66
CA GLU A 55 46.87 19.34 -13.73
C GLU A 55 46.71 18.68 -15.12
N CYS A 56 46.84 17.34 -15.19
CA CYS A 56 46.62 16.58 -16.42
C CYS A 56 45.14 16.62 -16.83
N ALA A 57 44.21 16.50 -15.87
CA ALA A 57 42.78 16.63 -16.10
C ALA A 57 42.37 18.01 -16.64
N ASP A 58 42.94 19.09 -16.11
CA ASP A 58 42.73 20.45 -16.62
C ASP A 58 43.14 20.59 -18.10
N ARG A 59 44.25 19.94 -18.51
CA ARG A 59 44.71 19.93 -19.92
C ARG A 59 43.84 19.06 -20.81
N ALA A 60 43.31 17.96 -20.28
CA ALA A 60 42.48 17.00 -21.00
C ALA A 60 40.99 17.40 -21.05
N TYR A 61 40.62 18.58 -20.57
CA TYR A 61 39.26 19.07 -20.63
C TYR A 61 38.84 19.42 -22.07
N SER A 62 37.77 18.80 -22.55
CA SER A 62 37.14 19.14 -23.82
C SER A 62 36.02 20.15 -23.61
N ALA A 63 36.22 21.38 -24.11
CA ALA A 63 35.18 22.41 -24.06
C ALA A 63 33.95 22.04 -24.89
N GLU A 64 34.13 21.30 -26.00
CA GLU A 64 33.05 20.84 -26.87
C GLU A 64 32.15 19.82 -26.16
N ARG A 65 32.75 18.84 -25.48
CA ARG A 65 31.99 17.81 -24.73
C ARG A 65 31.61 18.25 -23.32
N GLY A 66 32.21 19.32 -22.83
CA GLY A 66 32.06 19.79 -21.45
C GLY A 66 32.58 18.80 -20.39
N ARG A 67 33.51 17.91 -20.73
CA ARG A 67 34.03 16.90 -19.79
C ARG A 67 35.50 16.61 -20.05
N ILE A 68 36.15 15.99 -19.06
CA ILE A 68 37.57 15.60 -19.10
C ILE A 68 37.67 14.25 -19.82
N ASP A 69 38.67 14.10 -20.71
CA ASP A 69 39.02 12.81 -21.30
C ASP A 69 39.86 12.00 -20.30
N TRP A 70 39.16 11.28 -19.42
CA TRP A 70 39.80 10.58 -18.31
C TRP A 70 40.63 9.37 -18.75
N GLU A 71 40.31 8.79 -19.90
CA GLU A 71 41.10 7.74 -20.54
C GLU A 71 42.47 8.28 -20.97
N ALA A 72 42.51 9.49 -21.57
CA ALA A 72 43.77 10.16 -21.90
C ALA A 72 44.59 10.50 -20.64
N VAL A 73 43.95 10.99 -19.57
CA VAL A 73 44.61 11.27 -18.28
C VAL A 73 45.23 10.00 -17.68
N ALA A 74 44.47 8.91 -17.66
CA ALA A 74 44.93 7.61 -17.16
C ALA A 74 46.12 7.08 -17.96
N ALA A 75 46.08 7.20 -19.29
CA ALA A 75 47.16 6.81 -20.18
C ALA A 75 48.42 7.66 -19.99
N GLU A 76 48.30 8.99 -19.90
CA GLU A 76 49.44 9.91 -19.71
C GLU A 76 50.18 9.62 -18.39
N LEU A 77 49.44 9.31 -17.33
CA LEU A 77 50.01 9.10 -16.00
C LEU A 77 50.39 7.64 -15.71
N GLY A 78 50.00 6.71 -16.57
CA GLY A 78 50.21 5.27 -16.36
C GLY A 78 49.47 4.73 -15.13
N LEU A 79 48.26 5.25 -14.86
CA LEU A 79 47.45 4.91 -13.69
C LEU A 79 46.10 4.32 -14.13
N PRO A 80 45.48 3.43 -13.33
CA PRO A 80 44.12 2.99 -13.59
C PRO A 80 43.13 4.16 -13.56
N LEU A 81 42.14 4.16 -14.46
CA LEU A 81 41.09 5.18 -14.57
C LEU A 81 40.46 5.53 -13.22
N ILE A 82 39.98 4.52 -12.49
CA ILE A 82 39.36 4.69 -11.17
C ILE A 82 40.34 5.31 -10.17
N GLY A 83 41.63 4.97 -10.25
CA GLY A 83 42.69 5.56 -9.43
C GLY A 83 42.84 7.07 -9.70
N CYS A 84 42.81 7.48 -10.97
CA CYS A 84 42.81 8.90 -11.35
C CYS A 84 41.59 9.63 -10.77
N LEU A 85 40.38 9.08 -10.92
CA LEU A 85 39.15 9.70 -10.41
C LEU A 85 39.16 9.87 -8.88
N HIS A 86 39.74 8.93 -8.13
CA HIS A 86 39.91 9.06 -6.67
C HIS A 86 40.96 10.11 -6.26
N MET A 87 41.95 10.35 -7.11
CA MET A 87 43.02 11.31 -6.86
C MET A 87 42.72 12.71 -7.39
N PHE A 88 41.68 12.88 -8.20
CA PHE A 88 41.25 14.20 -8.66
C PHE A 88 40.80 15.07 -7.48
N ASP A 89 41.29 16.31 -7.46
CA ASP A 89 40.95 17.30 -6.45
C ASP A 89 40.27 18.50 -7.11
N ALA A 90 38.93 18.52 -7.08
CA ALA A 90 38.14 19.59 -7.68
C ALA A 90 38.47 20.99 -7.12
N SER A 91 39.05 21.09 -5.93
CA SER A 91 39.46 22.38 -5.34
C SER A 91 40.72 22.97 -5.98
N LEU A 92 41.53 22.14 -6.65
CA LEU A 92 42.74 22.53 -7.37
C LEU A 92 42.49 22.71 -8.88
N SER A 93 41.39 22.15 -9.37
CA SER A 93 40.99 22.15 -10.78
C SER A 93 40.52 23.53 -11.24
N LYS A 94 40.86 23.91 -12.47
CA LYS A 94 40.31 25.10 -13.13
C LYS A 94 39.02 24.79 -13.89
N VAL A 95 38.74 23.52 -14.14
CA VAL A 95 37.50 23.06 -14.78
C VAL A 95 36.33 23.30 -13.84
N GLN A 96 35.32 24.04 -14.32
CA GLN A 96 34.06 24.22 -13.60
C GLN A 96 33.16 22.99 -13.78
N VAL A 97 32.55 22.56 -12.68
CA VAL A 97 31.52 21.52 -12.70
C VAL A 97 30.30 22.01 -13.46
N ARG A 98 29.81 21.21 -14.42
CA ARG A 98 28.59 21.51 -15.16
C ARG A 98 27.36 21.27 -14.29
N ALA A 99 26.46 22.25 -14.25
CA ALA A 99 25.11 22.05 -13.76
C ALA A 99 24.25 21.48 -14.89
N LEU A 100 23.75 20.25 -14.73
CA LEU A 100 22.84 19.61 -15.70
C LEU A 100 21.55 19.15 -15.01
N PRO A 101 20.78 20.09 -14.42
CA PRO A 101 19.63 19.75 -13.59
C PRO A 101 18.46 19.19 -14.40
N ALA A 102 18.31 19.58 -15.68
CA ALA A 102 17.23 19.13 -16.54
C ALA A 102 17.67 17.98 -17.45
N ALA A 103 16.75 17.07 -17.78
CA ALA A 103 17.01 15.96 -18.69
C ALA A 103 17.41 16.42 -20.10
N ALA A 104 16.89 17.58 -20.52
CA ALA A 104 17.18 18.15 -21.84
C ALA A 104 18.63 18.66 -21.98
N ASP A 105 19.35 18.83 -20.86
CA ASP A 105 20.72 19.33 -20.85
C ASP A 105 21.74 18.20 -21.07
N TRP A 106 21.30 16.93 -20.97
CA TRP A 106 22.13 15.75 -21.22
C TRP A 106 22.08 15.37 -22.70
N SER A 107 23.22 15.38 -23.35
CA SER A 107 23.34 14.82 -24.70
C SER A 107 23.20 13.29 -24.68
N VAL A 108 22.88 12.69 -25.82
CA VAL A 108 22.85 11.21 -25.95
C VAL A 108 24.22 10.63 -25.64
N ASP A 109 25.28 11.30 -26.08
CA ASP A 109 26.67 10.92 -25.81
C ASP A 109 27.03 11.01 -24.33
N ASP A 110 26.44 11.94 -23.57
CA ASP A 110 26.60 12.00 -22.11
C ASP A 110 25.89 10.82 -21.43
N GLY A 111 24.67 10.50 -21.86
CA GLY A 111 23.92 9.36 -21.34
C GLY A 111 24.63 8.02 -21.59
N ARG A 112 25.18 7.83 -22.80
CA ARG A 112 25.95 6.64 -23.18
C ARG A 112 27.26 6.56 -22.41
N ALA A 113 28.06 7.64 -22.38
CA ALA A 113 29.33 7.64 -21.66
C ALA A 113 29.16 7.34 -20.16
N MET A 114 28.11 7.88 -19.52
CA MET A 114 27.81 7.57 -18.12
C MET A 114 27.39 6.12 -17.93
N ALA A 115 26.53 5.58 -18.81
CA ALA A 115 26.07 4.20 -18.72
C ALA A 115 27.21 3.19 -18.90
N ASP A 116 28.06 3.40 -19.92
CA ASP A 116 29.22 2.57 -20.22
C ASP A 116 30.21 2.63 -19.04
N PHE A 117 30.53 3.83 -18.54
CA PHE A 117 31.40 4.01 -17.38
C PHE A 117 30.90 3.23 -16.15
N VAL A 118 29.61 3.34 -15.82
CA VAL A 118 29.02 2.65 -14.67
C VAL A 118 29.05 1.13 -14.87
N SER A 119 28.70 0.65 -16.06
CA SER A 119 28.66 -0.78 -16.39
C SER A 119 30.05 -1.43 -16.36
N ASP A 120 31.06 -0.77 -16.93
CA ASP A 120 32.39 -1.34 -17.12
C ASP A 120 33.21 -1.37 -15.81
N ASN A 121 32.95 -0.43 -14.91
CA ASN A 121 33.78 -0.25 -13.71
C ASN A 121 33.11 -0.71 -12.41
N PHE A 122 31.79 -0.90 -12.39
CA PHE A 122 31.06 -1.22 -11.17
C PHE A 122 30.08 -2.39 -11.35
N GLY A 123 30.38 -3.52 -10.70
CA GLY A 123 29.48 -4.69 -10.70
C GLY A 123 28.24 -4.52 -9.82
N THR A 124 28.28 -3.60 -8.84
CA THR A 124 27.15 -3.27 -7.96
C THR A 124 27.10 -1.77 -7.72
N LEU A 125 25.89 -1.19 -7.73
CA LEU A 125 25.65 0.24 -7.47
C LEU A 125 25.85 0.57 -5.98
N ALA A 126 27.11 0.75 -5.57
CA ALA A 126 27.47 1.25 -4.25
C ALA A 126 27.37 2.79 -4.18
N GLY A 127 27.46 3.36 -2.97
CA GLY A 127 27.28 4.79 -2.75
C GLY A 127 28.37 5.69 -3.38
N ASP A 128 29.60 5.19 -3.55
CA ASP A 128 30.72 5.93 -4.11
C ASP A 128 30.73 6.01 -5.65
N VAL A 129 29.96 5.14 -6.32
CA VAL A 129 29.81 5.08 -7.78
C VAL A 129 29.40 6.43 -8.35
N TRP A 130 28.39 7.08 -7.75
CA TRP A 130 27.83 8.32 -8.26
C TRP A 130 28.77 9.52 -8.05
N ARG A 131 29.55 9.50 -6.97
CA ARG A 131 30.60 10.50 -6.75
C ARG A 131 31.67 10.41 -7.85
N LEU A 132 32.13 9.19 -8.16
CA LEU A 132 33.11 8.97 -9.22
C LEU A 132 32.53 9.26 -10.62
N ALA A 133 31.27 8.90 -10.87
CA ALA A 133 30.56 9.23 -12.09
C ALA A 133 30.42 10.76 -12.26
N GLY A 134 30.16 11.49 -11.18
CA GLY A 134 30.14 12.96 -11.19
C GLY A 134 31.48 13.56 -11.61
N VAL A 135 32.59 13.05 -11.07
CA VAL A 135 33.95 13.44 -11.50
C VAL A 135 34.19 13.07 -12.98
N TYR A 136 33.81 11.86 -13.38
CA TYR A 136 33.98 11.37 -14.74
C TYR A 136 33.21 12.24 -15.77
N MET A 137 31.94 12.56 -15.46
CA MET A 137 31.05 13.36 -16.30
C MET A 137 31.21 14.87 -16.12
N ASN A 138 32.10 15.32 -15.23
CA ASN A 138 32.26 16.72 -14.82
C ASN A 138 30.92 17.38 -14.41
N THR A 139 30.13 16.70 -13.59
CA THR A 139 28.82 17.16 -13.08
C THR A 139 28.62 16.74 -11.61
N SER A 140 27.50 17.13 -11.00
CA SER A 140 27.23 16.78 -9.61
C SER A 140 26.82 15.31 -9.46
N GLU A 141 27.13 14.72 -8.30
CA GLU A 141 26.67 13.36 -7.95
C GLU A 141 25.14 13.24 -8.07
N ALA A 142 24.42 14.28 -7.64
CA ALA A 142 22.97 14.32 -7.70
C ALA A 142 22.44 14.30 -9.14
N ASP A 143 23.09 15.03 -10.06
CA ASP A 143 22.70 15.06 -11.47
C ASP A 143 22.98 13.72 -12.15
N CYS A 144 24.13 13.09 -11.88
CA CYS A 144 24.43 11.74 -12.36
C CYS A 144 23.40 10.71 -11.89
N LEU A 145 23.08 10.72 -10.58
CA LEU A 145 22.10 9.79 -10.02
C LEU A 145 20.70 10.03 -10.60
N ALA A 146 20.28 11.30 -10.74
CA ALA A 146 18.99 11.65 -11.33
C ALA A 146 18.91 11.22 -12.80
N SER A 147 19.97 11.48 -13.58
CA SER A 147 20.07 11.12 -14.99
C SER A 147 20.10 9.59 -15.17
N TYR A 148 20.94 8.89 -14.42
CA TYR A 148 21.03 7.43 -14.47
C TYR A 148 19.71 6.77 -14.07
N ARG A 149 19.03 7.29 -13.03
CA ARG A 149 17.70 6.80 -12.65
C ARG A 149 16.71 6.95 -13.78
N ARG A 150 16.70 8.06 -14.51
CA ARG A 150 15.84 8.25 -15.70
C ARG A 150 16.20 7.23 -16.80
N LEU A 151 17.48 7.10 -17.13
CA LEU A 151 17.94 6.16 -18.17
C LEU A 151 17.65 4.69 -17.79
N SER A 152 17.79 4.35 -16.51
CA SER A 152 17.64 2.98 -16.00
C SER A 152 16.20 2.62 -15.60
N SER A 153 15.38 3.60 -15.17
CA SER A 153 13.96 3.41 -14.90
C SER A 153 13.20 3.11 -16.19
N ASP A 154 13.69 3.64 -17.31
CA ASP A 154 12.92 3.66 -18.55
C ASP A 154 13.20 2.47 -19.46
N GLY A 155 14.23 1.66 -19.17
CA GLY A 155 14.57 0.50 -19.99
C GLY A 155 14.62 0.85 -21.47
N MET A 156 15.18 2.02 -21.81
CA MET A 156 15.35 2.45 -23.19
C MET A 156 16.30 1.45 -23.86
N ALA A 157 15.75 0.52 -24.63
CA ALA A 157 16.54 -0.26 -25.57
C ALA A 157 17.27 0.73 -26.48
N VAL A 158 18.56 0.50 -26.74
CA VAL A 158 19.43 1.41 -27.53
C VAL A 158 18.75 1.88 -28.84
N GLY A 159 17.98 1.00 -29.50
CA GLY A 159 17.23 1.35 -30.72
C GLY A 159 16.13 2.41 -30.55
N VAL A 160 15.59 2.61 -29.34
CA VAL A 160 14.63 3.69 -29.04
C VAL A 160 15.35 5.03 -28.91
N CYS A 161 16.52 5.06 -28.26
CA CYS A 161 17.36 6.25 -28.23
C CYS A 161 17.78 6.65 -29.65
N GLU A 162 18.20 5.69 -30.46
CA GLU A 162 18.53 5.90 -31.88
C GLU A 162 17.33 6.41 -32.68
N SER A 163 16.12 5.92 -32.41
CA SER A 163 14.91 6.38 -33.08
C SER A 163 14.50 7.80 -32.67
N ILE A 164 14.59 8.13 -31.38
CA ILE A 164 14.36 9.49 -30.85
C ILE A 164 15.40 10.46 -31.41
N GLN A 165 16.66 10.03 -31.48
CA GLN A 165 17.76 10.80 -32.04
C GLN A 165 17.54 11.07 -33.53
N LYS A 166 17.18 10.05 -34.31
CA LYS A 166 16.84 10.22 -35.72
C LYS A 166 15.69 11.21 -35.91
N CYS A 167 14.63 11.12 -35.11
CA CYS A 167 13.54 12.10 -35.17
C CYS A 167 14.02 13.53 -34.84
N ARG A 168 14.99 13.67 -33.93
CA ARG A 168 15.59 14.97 -33.63
C ARG A 168 16.45 15.49 -34.77
N GLU A 169 17.27 14.64 -35.39
CA GLU A 169 18.08 14.97 -36.56
C GLU A 169 17.21 15.36 -37.76
N ASP A 170 16.03 14.74 -37.89
CA ASP A 170 15.00 15.08 -38.90
C ASP A 170 14.22 16.37 -38.59
N GLY A 171 14.62 17.13 -37.55
CA GLY A 171 14.06 18.43 -37.20
C GLY A 171 12.75 18.39 -36.41
N MET A 172 12.37 17.22 -35.88
CA MET A 172 11.10 17.05 -35.18
C MET A 172 11.13 17.68 -33.77
N SER A 173 10.05 18.34 -33.37
CA SER A 173 9.96 18.98 -32.06
C SER A 173 9.85 17.94 -30.93
N TRP A 174 10.36 18.25 -29.72
CA TRP A 174 10.17 17.37 -28.56
C TRP A 174 8.68 17.07 -28.30
N GLY A 175 7.80 18.03 -28.56
CA GLY A 175 6.36 17.84 -28.43
C GLY A 175 5.81 16.77 -29.38
N ASP A 176 6.33 16.68 -30.60
CA ASP A 176 5.89 15.70 -31.59
C ASP A 176 6.57 14.35 -31.40
N ILE A 177 7.84 14.34 -30.98
CA ILE A 177 8.54 13.12 -30.54
C ILE A 177 7.81 12.48 -29.36
N HIS A 178 7.40 13.25 -28.36
CA HIS A 178 6.62 12.75 -27.23
C HIS A 178 5.26 12.18 -27.65
N LYS A 179 4.62 12.74 -28.70
CA LYS A 179 3.37 12.21 -29.27
C LYS A 179 3.59 10.95 -30.11
N MET A 180 4.74 10.83 -30.78
CA MET A 180 5.14 9.65 -31.57
C MET A 180 5.56 8.47 -30.70
N PHE A 181 6.07 8.80 -29.51
CA PHE A 181 6.58 7.87 -28.53
C PHE A 181 5.76 7.97 -27.21
N PRO A 182 4.43 7.78 -27.21
CA PRO A 182 3.62 7.86 -25.99
C PRO A 182 3.72 6.57 -25.15
N VAL A 183 4.18 5.48 -25.77
CA VAL A 183 4.24 4.12 -25.25
C VAL A 183 5.28 3.94 -24.12
N TYR A 184 6.23 4.88 -23.94
CA TYR A 184 7.34 4.68 -23.01
C TYR A 184 7.01 4.90 -21.53
N LYS A 185 5.87 5.52 -21.21
CA LYS A 185 5.34 5.49 -19.84
C LYS A 185 4.61 4.18 -19.49
N SER A 186 4.16 3.40 -20.48
CA SER A 186 3.35 2.19 -20.24
C SER A 186 4.04 0.87 -20.60
N ALA A 187 4.88 0.80 -21.64
CA ALA A 187 5.44 -0.46 -22.13
C ALA A 187 6.58 -1.05 -21.26
N SER A 188 7.43 -0.21 -20.67
CA SER A 188 8.47 -0.66 -19.71
C SER A 188 7.83 -1.20 -18.42
N THR A 189 6.74 -0.55 -17.98
CA THR A 189 5.85 -1.00 -16.91
C THR A 189 5.16 -2.33 -17.25
N LEU A 190 4.79 -2.53 -18.53
CA LEU A 190 4.16 -3.75 -19.03
C LEU A 190 5.12 -4.93 -19.24
N ARG A 191 6.45 -4.76 -19.29
CA ARG A 191 7.36 -5.89 -19.61
C ARG A 191 7.88 -6.68 -18.41
N ARG A 192 7.89 -6.12 -17.19
CA ARG A 192 8.41 -6.82 -16.00
C ARG A 192 7.36 -7.73 -15.38
N GLY A 193 7.51 -9.05 -15.57
CA GLY A 193 6.66 -10.09 -14.99
C GLY A 193 5.75 -10.81 -15.98
N TRP A 194 5.99 -10.63 -17.29
CA TRP A 194 5.29 -11.31 -18.36
C TRP A 194 6.11 -12.52 -18.80
N THR A 195 5.45 -13.66 -19.01
CA THR A 195 6.10 -14.84 -19.56
C THR A 195 6.57 -14.55 -20.99
N PRO A 196 7.55 -15.29 -21.53
CA PRO A 196 7.98 -15.12 -22.91
C PRO A 196 6.82 -15.19 -23.92
N ALA A 197 5.86 -16.09 -23.71
CA ALA A 197 4.69 -16.24 -24.57
C ALA A 197 3.76 -15.01 -24.53
N GLU A 198 3.52 -14.43 -23.35
CA GLU A 198 2.68 -13.25 -23.24
C GLU A 198 3.39 -11.99 -23.75
N ASN A 199 4.72 -11.92 -23.64
CA ASN A 199 5.51 -10.87 -24.27
C ASN A 199 5.41 -10.92 -25.79
N GLU A 200 5.47 -12.12 -26.39
CA GLU A 200 5.19 -12.28 -27.82
C GLU A 200 3.75 -11.90 -28.15
N ARG A 201 2.78 -12.27 -27.30
CA ARG A 201 1.40 -11.87 -27.52
C ARG A 201 1.17 -10.35 -27.43
N ILE A 202 1.79 -9.65 -26.48
CA ILE A 202 1.78 -8.17 -26.46
C ILE A 202 2.37 -7.63 -27.76
N LYS A 203 3.52 -8.16 -28.20
CA LYS A 203 4.16 -7.68 -29.43
C LYS A 203 3.21 -7.84 -30.62
N GLU A 204 2.53 -8.98 -30.72
CA GLU A 204 1.50 -9.21 -31.75
C GLU A 204 0.35 -8.21 -31.64
N ILE A 205 -0.22 -8.00 -30.46
CA ILE A 205 -1.31 -7.03 -30.24
C ILE A 205 -0.86 -5.62 -30.64
N VAL A 206 0.35 -5.22 -30.24
CA VAL A 206 0.91 -3.93 -30.62
C VAL A 206 1.06 -3.89 -32.13
N MET A 207 1.69 -4.85 -32.78
CA MET A 207 1.87 -4.86 -34.24
C MET A 207 0.55 -4.87 -35.02
N GLN A 208 -0.49 -5.54 -34.51
CA GLN A 208 -1.81 -5.63 -35.15
C GLN A 208 -2.64 -4.35 -35.00
N HIS A 209 -2.41 -3.58 -33.94
CA HIS A 209 -3.25 -2.43 -33.59
C HIS A 209 -2.50 -1.09 -33.56
N HIS A 210 -1.23 -1.06 -33.95
CA HIS A 210 -0.42 0.15 -34.02
C HIS A 210 -0.69 0.92 -35.32
N ALA A 211 -1.59 1.90 -35.25
CA ALA A 211 -1.60 3.00 -36.22
C ALA A 211 -0.53 4.03 -35.82
N PRO A 212 0.21 4.66 -36.75
CA PRO A 212 1.25 5.65 -36.46
C PRO A 212 0.83 6.83 -35.57
N SER A 213 -0.48 7.01 -35.34
CA SER A 213 -1.06 8.12 -34.61
C SER A 213 -1.87 7.74 -33.36
N TYR A 214 -2.11 6.45 -33.04
CA TYR A 214 -2.91 6.05 -31.87
C TYR A 214 -2.50 4.69 -31.29
N SER A 215 -1.97 4.69 -30.06
CA SER A 215 -1.59 3.49 -29.30
C SER A 215 -2.68 2.98 -28.35
N LEU A 216 -3.74 3.77 -28.11
CA LEU A 216 -4.87 3.40 -27.26
C LEU A 216 -5.55 2.09 -27.67
N PRO A 217 -5.75 1.77 -28.98
CA PRO A 217 -6.37 0.50 -29.38
C PRO A 217 -5.58 -0.74 -28.95
N ALA A 218 -4.23 -0.70 -29.04
CA ALA A 218 -3.37 -1.80 -28.65
C ALA A 218 -3.39 -2.03 -27.12
N ILE A 219 -3.39 -0.95 -26.34
CA ILE A 219 -3.48 -1.03 -24.87
C ILE A 219 -4.84 -1.60 -24.47
N ASP A 220 -5.93 -1.16 -25.11
CA ASP A 220 -7.27 -1.65 -24.83
C ASP A 220 -7.42 -3.14 -25.14
N VAL A 221 -6.82 -3.61 -26.24
CA VAL A 221 -6.81 -5.04 -26.59
C VAL A 221 -5.92 -5.84 -25.64
N ALA A 222 -4.72 -5.34 -25.30
CA ALA A 222 -3.84 -5.99 -24.32
C ALA A 222 -4.46 -6.04 -22.92
N MET A 223 -5.19 -4.99 -22.51
CA MET A 223 -5.95 -4.98 -21.27
C MET A 223 -7.22 -5.83 -21.35
N ARG A 224 -7.77 -6.15 -22.53
CA ARG A 224 -8.85 -7.15 -22.65
C ARG A 224 -8.31 -8.59 -22.62
N GLU A 225 -7.14 -8.83 -23.18
CA GLU A 225 -6.49 -10.14 -23.16
C GLU A 225 -5.80 -10.43 -21.81
N PHE A 226 -5.29 -9.40 -21.11
CA PHE A 226 -4.59 -9.51 -19.83
C PHE A 226 -5.11 -8.54 -18.75
N PRO A 227 -6.42 -8.49 -18.48
CA PRO A 227 -7.09 -7.40 -17.73
C PRO A 227 -6.60 -7.14 -16.32
N ASN A 228 -5.88 -8.09 -15.72
CA ASN A 228 -5.58 -8.04 -14.30
C ASN A 228 -4.08 -8.09 -14.00
N LYS A 229 -3.20 -8.26 -15.01
CA LYS A 229 -1.80 -8.60 -14.73
C LYS A 229 -0.96 -7.40 -14.28
N PRO A 230 -0.96 -6.24 -14.96
CA PRO A 230 -0.21 -5.06 -14.52
C PRO A 230 -0.71 -4.55 -13.16
N LEU A 231 -2.04 -4.61 -13.00
CA LEU A 231 -2.74 -4.23 -11.77
C LEU A 231 -2.37 -5.15 -10.60
N SER A 232 -2.48 -6.47 -10.76
CA SER A 232 -2.18 -7.43 -9.70
C SER A 232 -0.68 -7.44 -9.36
N GLN A 233 0.21 -7.22 -10.33
CA GLN A 233 1.65 -7.11 -10.07
C GLN A 233 2.03 -5.82 -9.34
N GLY A 234 1.43 -4.68 -9.70
CA GLY A 234 1.66 -3.42 -9.00
C GLY A 234 1.24 -3.52 -7.53
N VAL A 235 0.13 -4.19 -7.28
CA VAL A 235 -0.40 -4.47 -5.94
C VAL A 235 0.48 -5.47 -5.18
N GLN A 236 0.84 -6.60 -5.81
CA GLN A 236 1.75 -7.61 -5.22
C GLN A 236 3.06 -6.98 -4.76
N ARG A 237 3.71 -6.16 -5.59
CA ARG A 237 5.00 -5.53 -5.23
C ARG A 237 4.90 -4.68 -3.98
N GLN A 238 3.82 -3.92 -3.82
CA GLN A 238 3.63 -3.12 -2.61
C GLN A 238 3.40 -4.01 -1.39
N HIS A 239 2.61 -5.06 -1.55
CA HIS A 239 2.37 -6.06 -0.51
C HIS A 239 3.67 -6.78 -0.08
N ASP A 240 4.51 -7.21 -1.02
CA ASP A 240 5.78 -7.92 -0.74
C ASP A 240 6.79 -7.02 -0.02
N LEU A 241 6.72 -5.71 -0.24
CA LEU A 241 7.52 -4.71 0.49
C LEU A 241 6.97 -4.42 1.89
N GLY A 242 5.87 -5.06 2.31
CA GLY A 242 5.19 -4.81 3.57
C GLY A 242 4.54 -3.42 3.64
N LEU A 243 4.38 -2.76 2.50
CA LEU A 243 3.71 -1.47 2.40
C LEU A 243 2.20 -1.72 2.25
N GLY A 244 1.39 -0.92 2.94
CA GLY A 244 -0.03 -0.84 2.60
C GLY A 244 -0.19 -0.45 1.13
N VAL A 245 -1.22 -1.00 0.46
CA VAL A 245 -1.41 -0.74 -0.97
C VAL A 245 -1.91 0.68 -1.20
N ASP A 246 -1.06 1.48 -1.83
CA ASP A 246 -1.36 2.83 -2.31
C ASP A 246 -2.04 2.75 -3.67
N TRP A 247 -3.37 2.74 -3.65
CA TRP A 247 -4.20 2.66 -4.85
C TRP A 247 -4.06 3.87 -5.76
N THR A 248 -3.59 5.02 -5.27
CA THR A 248 -3.32 6.21 -6.10
C THR A 248 -2.09 5.96 -6.99
N LYS A 249 -1.04 5.34 -6.43
CA LYS A 249 0.12 4.94 -7.23
C LYS A 249 -0.24 3.83 -8.22
N VAL A 250 -1.02 2.84 -7.79
CA VAL A 250 -1.47 1.76 -8.68
C VAL A 250 -2.28 2.34 -9.84
N SER A 251 -3.21 3.26 -9.57
CA SER A 251 -4.05 3.89 -10.59
C SER A 251 -3.22 4.70 -11.58
N TRP A 252 -2.24 5.47 -11.08
CA TRP A 252 -1.32 6.23 -11.93
C TRP A 252 -0.49 5.33 -12.85
N VAL A 253 0.03 4.22 -12.32
CA VAL A 253 0.85 3.26 -13.08
C VAL A 253 0.03 2.53 -14.15
N VAL A 254 -1.20 2.13 -13.83
CA VAL A 254 -2.06 1.34 -14.74
C VAL A 254 -2.84 2.23 -15.72
N GLY A 255 -2.96 3.54 -15.43
CA GLY A 255 -3.73 4.48 -16.26
C GLY A 255 -5.24 4.31 -16.13
N LEU A 256 -5.72 3.76 -15.01
CA LEU A 256 -7.14 3.61 -14.68
C LEU A 256 -7.49 4.52 -13.50
N SER A 257 -8.79 4.77 -13.28
CA SER A 257 -9.21 5.41 -12.03
C SER A 257 -9.00 4.47 -10.84
N GLU A 258 -8.81 5.05 -9.65
CA GLU A 258 -8.59 4.28 -8.41
C GLU A 258 -9.70 3.25 -8.17
N ILE A 259 -10.96 3.67 -8.33
CA ILE A 259 -12.11 2.76 -8.17
C ILE A 259 -12.09 1.63 -9.20
N LYS A 260 -11.66 1.89 -10.44
CA LYS A 260 -11.60 0.84 -11.46
C LYS A 260 -10.46 -0.14 -11.20
N CYS A 261 -9.34 0.33 -10.67
CA CYS A 261 -8.28 -0.53 -10.14
C CYS A 261 -8.80 -1.43 -9.01
N LEU A 262 -9.56 -0.88 -8.07
CA LEU A 262 -10.17 -1.65 -6.99
C LEU A 262 -11.16 -2.69 -7.52
N GLU A 263 -11.97 -2.38 -8.53
CA GLU A 263 -12.93 -3.33 -9.09
C GLU A 263 -12.29 -4.47 -9.89
N LEU A 264 -11.18 -4.20 -10.58
CA LEU A 264 -10.52 -5.17 -11.47
C LEU A 264 -9.41 -5.96 -10.78
N CYS A 265 -8.88 -5.51 -9.65
CA CYS A 265 -7.77 -6.19 -9.00
C CYS A 265 -8.21 -7.57 -8.52
N ARG A 266 -7.47 -8.60 -8.95
CA ARG A 266 -7.67 -10.01 -8.57
C ARG A 266 -6.61 -10.53 -7.61
N PHE A 267 -5.72 -9.66 -7.15
CA PHE A 267 -4.74 -10.04 -6.16
C PHE A 267 -5.42 -10.21 -4.79
N SER A 268 -5.29 -11.40 -4.22
CA SER A 268 -5.99 -11.80 -3.00
C SER A 268 -5.07 -12.32 -1.91
N GLU A 269 -3.75 -12.35 -2.14
CA GLU A 269 -2.81 -12.81 -1.13
C GLU A 269 -2.85 -11.89 0.10
N GLY A 270 -2.79 -12.49 1.29
CA GLY A 270 -2.91 -11.77 2.56
C GLY A 270 -4.34 -11.43 2.98
N LYS A 271 -5.31 -11.33 2.06
CA LYS A 271 -6.72 -11.06 2.41
C LYS A 271 -7.33 -12.18 3.25
N ALA A 272 -7.03 -13.44 2.92
CA ALA A 272 -7.52 -14.61 3.66
C ALA A 272 -6.97 -14.72 5.10
N ARG A 273 -5.93 -13.95 5.46
CA ARG A 273 -5.46 -13.84 6.86
C ARG A 273 -6.47 -13.09 7.72
N TRP A 274 -7.26 -12.23 7.09
CA TRP A 274 -8.48 -11.70 7.66
C TRP A 274 -9.60 -12.67 7.34
N THR A 275 -9.66 -13.76 8.11
CA THR A 275 -10.93 -14.46 8.29
C THR A 275 -11.74 -13.57 9.21
N TYR A 276 -12.80 -12.95 8.70
CA TYR A 276 -13.74 -12.23 9.54
C TYR A 276 -14.33 -13.21 10.53
N ASP A 277 -13.80 -13.12 11.75
CA ASP A 277 -14.39 -13.74 12.89
C ASP A 277 -15.59 -12.88 13.29
N PRO A 278 -16.81 -13.42 13.28
CA PRO A 278 -17.96 -12.73 13.84
C PRO A 278 -17.72 -12.28 15.29
N ASP A 279 -16.84 -12.97 16.05
CA ASP A 279 -16.36 -12.59 17.40
C ASP A 279 -15.45 -11.37 17.43
N MET A 280 -14.93 -10.92 16.28
CA MET A 280 -14.12 -9.71 16.15
C MET A 280 -14.82 -8.62 15.33
N PHE A 281 -16.16 -8.60 15.29
CA PHE A 281 -16.89 -7.50 14.64
C PHE A 281 -16.43 -6.15 15.21
N CYS A 282 -15.73 -5.39 14.38
CA CYS A 282 -15.17 -4.11 14.74
C CYS A 282 -16.02 -3.01 14.10
N GLN A 283 -16.75 -2.25 14.92
CA GLN A 283 -17.58 -1.15 14.45
C GLN A 283 -16.77 -0.15 13.61
N VAL A 284 -15.52 0.14 13.98
CA VAL A 284 -14.64 1.04 13.21
C VAL A 284 -14.37 0.51 11.80
N THR A 285 -14.18 -0.80 11.65
CA THR A 285 -14.00 -1.44 10.34
C THR A 285 -15.29 -1.37 9.52
N ALA A 286 -16.43 -1.60 10.17
CA ALA A 286 -17.75 -1.52 9.56
C ALA A 286 -18.08 -0.10 9.08
N ASP A 287 -17.84 0.91 9.92
CA ASP A 287 -18.04 2.33 9.59
C ASP A 287 -17.16 2.74 8.40
N ARG A 288 -15.91 2.26 8.36
CA ARG A 288 -15.00 2.50 7.23
C ARG A 288 -15.51 1.87 5.93
N MET A 289 -16.06 0.67 5.99
CA MET A 289 -16.68 0.01 4.84
C MET A 289 -17.91 0.77 4.36
N GLU A 290 -18.81 1.18 5.25
CA GLU A 290 -19.99 1.99 4.91
C GLU A 290 -19.61 3.32 4.28
N ALA A 291 -18.63 4.03 4.84
CA ALA A 291 -18.14 5.29 4.28
C ALA A 291 -17.59 5.10 2.85
N PHE A 292 -16.86 4.02 2.60
CA PHE A 292 -16.38 3.69 1.25
C PHE A 292 -17.53 3.38 0.29
N ILE A 293 -18.50 2.56 0.71
CA ILE A 293 -19.68 2.20 -0.09
C ILE A 293 -20.51 3.45 -0.41
N ALA A 294 -20.82 4.28 0.58
CA ALA A 294 -21.61 5.50 0.39
C ALA A 294 -20.94 6.49 -0.58
N LYS A 295 -19.61 6.59 -0.54
CA LYS A 295 -18.82 7.47 -1.40
C LYS A 295 -18.78 6.99 -2.85
N HIS A 296 -18.59 5.70 -3.09
CA HIS A 296 -18.29 5.16 -4.43
C HIS A 296 -19.46 4.44 -5.09
N TYR A 297 -20.45 3.99 -4.31
CA TYR A 297 -21.62 3.25 -4.76
C TYR A 297 -22.90 3.80 -4.11
N PRO A 298 -23.25 5.09 -4.36
CA PRO A 298 -24.46 5.68 -3.80
C PRO A 298 -25.71 4.98 -4.35
N PRO A 299 -26.81 4.90 -3.57
CA PRO A 299 -28.08 4.35 -4.06
C PRO A 299 -28.54 5.03 -5.35
N PRO A 300 -29.06 4.27 -6.34
CA PRO A 300 -29.47 2.87 -6.27
C PRO A 300 -28.38 1.86 -6.69
N ALA A 301 -27.14 2.28 -6.90
CA ALA A 301 -26.09 1.39 -7.38
C ALA A 301 -25.78 0.27 -6.38
N ALA A 302 -25.73 -0.98 -6.85
CA ALA A 302 -25.29 -2.09 -6.03
C ALA A 302 -23.77 -1.96 -5.73
N PRO A 303 -23.32 -2.14 -4.49
CA PRO A 303 -21.89 -2.09 -4.16
C PRO A 303 -21.11 -3.18 -4.90
N ASN A 304 -19.95 -2.84 -5.47
CA ASN A 304 -19.02 -3.85 -5.99
C ASN A 304 -18.13 -4.36 -4.85
N PHE A 305 -18.49 -5.51 -4.28
CA PHE A 305 -17.76 -6.08 -3.15
C PHE A 305 -16.32 -6.49 -3.46
N ASN A 306 -15.93 -6.65 -4.74
CA ASN A 306 -14.53 -6.84 -5.07
C ASN A 306 -13.72 -5.56 -4.78
N ALA A 307 -14.27 -4.39 -5.12
CA ALA A 307 -13.64 -3.11 -4.79
C ALA A 307 -13.58 -2.86 -3.29
N VAL A 308 -14.66 -3.19 -2.58
CA VAL A 308 -14.71 -3.10 -1.10
C VAL A 308 -13.65 -4.00 -0.48
N SER A 309 -13.56 -5.26 -0.92
CA SER A 309 -12.53 -6.22 -0.49
C SER A 309 -11.12 -5.70 -0.74
N ASN A 310 -10.85 -5.15 -1.92
CA ASN A 310 -9.55 -4.59 -2.26
C ASN A 310 -9.20 -3.34 -1.43
N TYR A 311 -10.18 -2.47 -1.15
CA TYR A 311 -9.98 -1.27 -0.35
C TYR A 311 -9.74 -1.58 1.12
N MET A 312 -10.51 -2.52 1.67
CA MET A 312 -10.42 -2.93 3.07
C MET A 312 -9.27 -3.91 3.33
N TRP A 313 -8.78 -4.57 2.27
CA TRP A 313 -7.85 -5.70 2.34
C TRP A 313 -8.38 -6.89 3.15
N ILE A 314 -9.68 -7.18 2.98
CA ILE A 314 -10.44 -8.25 3.67
C ILE A 314 -10.99 -9.20 2.60
N ASP A 315 -11.23 -10.47 2.92
CA ASP A 315 -11.89 -11.40 2.00
C ASP A 315 -13.25 -10.86 1.53
N ILE A 316 -13.60 -11.15 0.27
CA ILE A 316 -14.83 -10.64 -0.32
C ILE A 316 -16.08 -11.14 0.39
N ASN A 317 -16.10 -12.41 0.81
CA ASN A 317 -17.26 -12.99 1.49
C ASN A 317 -17.47 -12.36 2.85
N ASP A 318 -16.37 -11.96 3.49
CA ASP A 318 -16.37 -11.32 4.79
C ASP A 318 -16.89 -9.88 4.72
N CYS A 319 -16.53 -9.13 3.67
CA CYS A 319 -17.14 -7.84 3.37
C CYS A 319 -18.66 -7.97 3.11
N ILE A 320 -19.08 -9.01 2.37
CA ILE A 320 -20.50 -9.28 2.11
C ILE A 320 -21.23 -9.55 3.42
N ARG A 321 -20.72 -10.47 4.26
CA ARG A 321 -21.32 -10.78 5.57
C ARG A 321 -21.40 -9.54 6.46
N MET A 322 -20.34 -8.75 6.53
CA MET A 322 -20.32 -7.51 7.30
C MET A 322 -21.40 -6.53 6.81
N ALA A 323 -21.58 -6.40 5.49
CA ALA A 323 -22.60 -5.52 4.92
C ALA A 323 -24.02 -6.05 5.17
N GLN A 324 -24.25 -7.36 5.16
CA GLN A 324 -25.52 -7.98 5.55
C GLN A 324 -25.85 -7.69 7.01
N LEU A 325 -24.88 -7.88 7.92
CA LEU A 325 -25.04 -7.57 9.35
C LEU A 325 -25.40 -6.10 9.59
N LEU A 326 -24.79 -5.18 8.82
CA LEU A 326 -25.11 -3.75 8.84
C LEU A 326 -26.46 -3.42 8.22
N ARG A 327 -27.05 -4.28 7.39
CA ARG A 327 -28.43 -4.11 6.93
C ARG A 327 -29.46 -4.72 7.89
N GLY A 328 -29.00 -5.37 8.96
CA GLY A 328 -29.86 -6.15 9.85
C GLY A 328 -30.21 -7.53 9.29
N GLU A 329 -29.63 -7.93 8.16
CA GLU A 329 -29.76 -9.27 7.60
C GLU A 329 -28.91 -10.22 8.46
N PHE A 330 -29.48 -10.71 9.56
CA PHE A 330 -28.86 -11.65 10.49
C PHE A 330 -29.57 -13.01 10.42
N GLU A 331 -28.85 -14.05 10.02
CA GLU A 331 -29.36 -15.43 10.02
C GLU A 331 -28.98 -16.18 11.30
N TRP A 332 -29.96 -16.86 11.91
CA TRP A 332 -29.74 -17.73 13.07
C TRP A 332 -29.24 -19.12 12.66
N THR A 333 -27.95 -19.22 12.33
CA THR A 333 -27.29 -20.51 12.11
C THR A 333 -27.05 -21.25 13.43
N ASP A 334 -26.78 -22.57 13.35
CA ASP A 334 -26.39 -23.35 14.52
C ASP A 334 -25.12 -22.80 15.18
N GLU A 335 -24.17 -22.26 14.39
CA GLU A 335 -23.00 -21.57 14.95
C GLU A 335 -23.40 -20.28 15.69
N ALA A 336 -24.29 -19.47 15.13
CA ALA A 336 -24.76 -18.24 15.77
C ALA A 336 -25.46 -18.51 17.12
N ARG A 337 -26.22 -19.61 17.21
CA ARG A 337 -26.86 -20.07 18.45
C ARG A 337 -25.84 -20.56 19.46
N ALA A 338 -24.93 -21.45 19.05
CA ALA A 338 -23.87 -21.96 19.92
C ALA A 338 -23.02 -20.80 20.48
N ARG A 339 -22.76 -19.80 19.64
CA ARG A 339 -22.05 -18.57 19.99
C ARG A 339 -22.81 -17.72 21.02
N MET A 340 -24.11 -17.49 20.82
CA MET A 340 -24.96 -16.80 21.80
C MET A 340 -24.93 -17.51 23.17
N ILE A 341 -24.97 -18.84 23.18
CA ILE A 341 -24.90 -19.66 24.41
C ILE A 341 -23.54 -19.45 25.10
N ARG A 342 -22.42 -19.55 24.38
CA ARG A 342 -21.06 -19.32 24.94
C ARG A 342 -20.91 -17.93 25.57
N MET A 343 -21.33 -16.86 24.87
CA MET A 343 -21.24 -15.50 25.43
C MET A 343 -22.12 -15.35 26.68
N ARG A 344 -23.25 -16.06 26.72
CA ARG A 344 -24.14 -16.07 27.89
C ARG A 344 -23.51 -16.78 29.08
N GLU A 345 -22.83 -17.90 28.85
CA GLU A 345 -22.06 -18.64 29.86
C GLU A 345 -20.89 -17.80 30.41
N GLN A 346 -20.28 -16.95 29.58
CA GLN A 346 -19.27 -15.97 29.99
C GLN A 346 -19.83 -14.77 30.79
N GLY A 347 -21.14 -14.74 31.03
CA GLY A 347 -21.80 -13.72 31.85
C GLY A 347 -22.23 -12.46 31.09
N MET A 348 -22.08 -12.40 29.76
CA MET A 348 -22.52 -11.24 28.99
C MET A 348 -24.05 -11.08 29.05
N THR A 349 -24.51 -9.83 29.06
CA THR A 349 -25.94 -9.51 28.97
C THR A 349 -26.45 -9.71 27.54
N TYR A 350 -27.74 -10.03 27.37
CA TYR A 350 -28.34 -10.14 26.03
C TYR A 350 -28.21 -8.87 25.18
N LYS A 351 -28.03 -7.70 25.81
CA LYS A 351 -27.78 -6.43 25.10
C LYS A 351 -26.38 -6.39 24.50
N GLU A 352 -25.38 -6.83 25.26
CA GLU A 352 -23.99 -6.94 24.78
C GLU A 352 -23.88 -8.04 23.72
N ILE A 353 -24.49 -9.20 23.96
CA ILE A 353 -24.55 -10.30 22.99
C ILE A 353 -25.22 -9.84 21.69
N ALA A 354 -26.35 -9.12 21.76
CA ALA A 354 -27.00 -8.62 20.55
C ALA A 354 -26.08 -7.68 19.76
N ARG A 355 -25.38 -6.75 20.43
CA ARG A 355 -24.41 -5.85 19.77
C ARG A 355 -23.23 -6.60 19.16
N GLN A 356 -22.77 -7.67 19.80
CA GLN A 356 -21.69 -8.54 19.32
C GLN A 356 -22.12 -9.40 18.12
N LEU A 357 -23.40 -9.82 18.08
CA LEU A 357 -23.95 -10.64 17.00
C LEU A 357 -24.34 -9.80 15.77
N SER A 358 -25.02 -8.67 15.95
CA SER A 358 -25.22 -7.66 14.92
C SER A 358 -25.57 -6.31 15.57
N PRO A 359 -24.91 -5.21 15.17
CA PRO A 359 -25.23 -3.88 15.70
C PRO A 359 -26.70 -3.48 15.42
N ASN A 360 -27.31 -4.05 14.38
CA ASN A 360 -28.68 -3.75 13.95
C ASN A 360 -29.74 -4.74 14.41
N LEU A 361 -29.33 -5.78 15.17
CA LEU A 361 -30.24 -6.70 15.84
C LEU A 361 -31.16 -6.00 16.85
N THR A 362 -30.87 -4.74 17.24
CA THR A 362 -31.77 -3.86 18.00
C THR A 362 -32.68 -2.99 17.15
N ALA A 363 -32.25 -2.55 15.97
CA ALA A 363 -33.08 -1.76 15.05
C ALA A 363 -34.22 -2.60 14.47
N ASP A 364 -33.94 -3.87 14.20
CA ASP A 364 -34.94 -4.84 13.75
C ASP A 364 -36.03 -5.11 14.81
N LYS A 365 -35.70 -5.02 16.10
CA LYS A 365 -36.69 -5.20 17.17
C LYS A 365 -37.73 -4.10 17.17
N ASP A 366 -37.30 -2.87 16.91
CA ASP A 366 -38.17 -1.71 16.86
C ASP A 366 -38.99 -1.67 15.56
N GLN A 367 -38.44 -2.15 14.44
CA GLN A 367 -39.20 -2.34 13.20
C GLN A 367 -40.22 -3.47 13.33
N ILE A 368 -39.83 -4.63 13.86
CA ILE A 368 -40.74 -5.75 14.16
C ILE A 368 -41.86 -5.32 15.09
N ALA A 369 -41.53 -4.55 16.12
CA ALA A 369 -42.54 -4.02 17.02
C ALA A 369 -43.48 -3.06 16.28
N ARG A 370 -42.98 -2.18 15.41
CA ARG A 370 -43.83 -1.33 14.57
C ARG A 370 -44.73 -2.13 13.63
N ASP A 371 -44.21 -3.15 12.96
CA ASP A 371 -44.95 -4.01 12.04
C ASP A 371 -46.07 -4.80 12.76
N ILE A 372 -45.79 -5.28 13.97
CA ILE A 372 -46.81 -5.93 14.81
C ILE A 372 -47.88 -4.93 15.26
N LEU A 373 -47.48 -3.69 15.57
CA LEU A 373 -48.40 -2.65 16.03
C LEU A 373 -49.24 -2.05 14.91
N SER A 374 -48.72 -1.99 13.68
CA SER A 374 -49.47 -1.60 12.48
C SER A 374 -50.34 -2.74 11.94
N GLY A 375 -50.14 -3.97 12.43
CA GLY A 375 -50.84 -5.16 11.97
C GLY A 375 -50.29 -5.75 10.66
N THR A 376 -49.12 -5.29 10.18
CA THR A 376 -48.45 -5.83 9.00
C THR A 376 -47.70 -7.15 9.27
N ALA A 377 -47.53 -7.51 10.55
CA ALA A 377 -47.01 -8.82 10.97
C ALA A 377 -47.71 -9.31 12.24
N THR A 378 -47.84 -10.62 12.41
CA THR A 378 -48.29 -11.23 13.67
C THR A 378 -47.11 -11.49 14.61
N THR A 379 -47.40 -11.60 15.92
CA THR A 379 -46.38 -12.00 16.91
C THR A 379 -45.79 -13.38 16.64
N THR A 380 -46.59 -14.30 16.09
CA THR A 380 -46.15 -15.66 15.72
C THR A 380 -45.22 -15.65 14.51
N GLU A 381 -45.55 -14.90 13.45
CA GLU A 381 -44.68 -14.77 12.26
C GLU A 381 -43.34 -14.12 12.64
N ALA A 382 -43.38 -13.07 13.47
CA ALA A 382 -42.17 -12.44 13.98
C ALA A 382 -41.35 -13.38 14.88
N ALA A 383 -42.01 -14.22 15.70
CA ALA A 383 -41.36 -15.21 16.55
C ALA A 383 -40.67 -16.30 15.74
N LEU A 384 -41.31 -16.80 14.68
CA LEU A 384 -40.74 -17.75 13.73
C LEU A 384 -39.55 -17.12 12.98
N ARG A 385 -39.70 -15.88 12.49
CA ARG A 385 -38.64 -15.17 11.76
C ARG A 385 -37.39 -14.95 12.61
N LEU A 386 -37.57 -14.61 13.88
CA LEU A 386 -36.47 -14.41 14.83
C LEU A 386 -35.99 -15.71 15.48
N ASP A 387 -36.68 -16.82 15.22
CA ASP A 387 -36.60 -18.09 15.92
C ASP A 387 -36.46 -17.98 17.46
N VAL A 388 -37.43 -17.29 18.06
CA VAL A 388 -37.55 -17.14 19.51
C VAL A 388 -38.95 -17.52 19.98
N PRO A 389 -39.12 -17.99 21.24
CA PRO A 389 -40.45 -18.24 21.76
C PRO A 389 -41.34 -17.00 21.71
N ASN A 390 -42.60 -17.15 21.28
CA ASN A 390 -43.55 -16.05 21.07
C ASN A 390 -43.64 -15.07 22.27
N ARG A 391 -43.54 -15.58 23.52
CA ARG A 391 -43.50 -14.75 24.74
C ARG A 391 -42.45 -13.64 24.73
N PHE A 392 -41.31 -13.85 24.07
CA PHE A 392 -40.24 -12.85 23.95
C PHE A 392 -40.63 -11.72 23.01
N VAL A 393 -41.24 -12.03 21.86
CA VAL A 393 -41.77 -11.03 20.92
C VAL A 393 -42.86 -10.21 21.58
N VAL A 394 -43.78 -10.85 22.31
CA VAL A 394 -44.83 -10.15 23.07
C VAL A 394 -44.23 -9.19 24.11
N ALA A 395 -43.21 -9.64 24.86
CA ALA A 395 -42.54 -8.78 25.85
C ALA A 395 -41.79 -7.62 25.19
N MET A 396 -41.19 -7.84 24.02
CA MET A 396 -40.50 -6.84 23.22
C MET A 396 -41.47 -5.76 22.72
N VAL A 397 -42.60 -6.15 22.11
CA VAL A 397 -43.64 -5.22 21.63
C VAL A 397 -44.18 -4.37 22.78
N LYS A 398 -44.47 -4.98 23.94
CA LYS A 398 -44.93 -4.23 25.13
C LYS A 398 -43.91 -3.20 25.60
N ARG A 399 -42.62 -3.54 25.60
CA ARG A 399 -41.54 -2.59 25.95
C ARG A 399 -41.44 -1.48 24.92
N PHE A 400 -41.55 -1.79 23.64
CA PHE A 400 -41.52 -0.81 22.57
C PHE A 400 -42.70 0.17 22.67
N GLN A 401 -43.94 -0.32 22.80
CA GLN A 401 -45.13 0.51 23.06
C GLN A 401 -44.91 1.45 24.25
N SER A 402 -44.36 0.93 25.36
CA SER A 402 -44.12 1.75 26.56
C SER A 402 -43.15 2.92 26.33
N ARG A 403 -42.23 2.81 25.35
CA ARG A 403 -41.30 3.88 24.97
C ARG A 403 -41.89 4.86 23.97
N MET A 404 -42.83 4.43 23.13
CA MET A 404 -43.52 5.31 22.18
C MET A 404 -44.43 6.31 22.88
N TYR A 405 -44.98 5.97 24.04
CA TYR A 405 -45.83 6.88 24.79
C TYR A 405 -44.99 8.00 25.42
N SER A 406 -45.20 9.23 24.96
CA SER A 406 -44.57 10.42 25.53
C SER A 406 -44.83 10.52 27.04
N SER A 407 -43.77 10.81 27.80
CA SER A 407 -43.89 11.15 29.22
C SER A 407 -44.47 12.54 29.44
N VAL A 408 -44.41 13.41 28.43
CA VAL A 408 -44.96 14.77 28.45
C VAL A 408 -46.45 14.71 28.13
N TRP A 409 -47.24 15.36 28.98
CA TRP A 409 -48.69 15.51 28.79
C TRP A 409 -48.97 16.88 28.21
N THR A 410 -49.75 16.95 27.13
CA THR A 410 -50.28 18.21 26.62
C THR A 410 -51.53 18.62 27.40
N ASP A 411 -51.88 19.91 27.36
CA ASP A 411 -53.09 20.40 28.04
C ASP A 411 -54.35 19.70 27.51
N GLN A 412 -54.42 19.46 26.20
CA GLN A 412 -55.52 18.71 25.58
C GLN A 412 -55.63 17.27 26.10
N GLU A 413 -54.50 16.55 26.25
CA GLU A 413 -54.51 15.19 26.81
C GLU A 413 -54.96 15.20 28.28
N VAL A 414 -54.62 16.25 29.04
CA VAL A 414 -55.08 16.43 30.42
C VAL A 414 -56.57 16.74 30.48
N GLU A 415 -57.08 17.62 29.62
CA GLU A 415 -58.52 17.90 29.51
C GLU A 415 -59.32 16.64 29.16
N GLN A 416 -58.85 15.84 28.19
CA GLN A 416 -59.48 14.56 27.84
C GLN A 416 -59.47 13.58 29.01
N LEU A 417 -58.40 13.54 29.82
CA LEU A 417 -58.33 12.73 31.03
C LEU A 417 -59.35 13.19 32.09
N LEU A 418 -59.47 14.50 32.30
CA LEU A 418 -60.45 15.07 33.23
C LEU A 418 -61.88 14.75 32.79
N GLU A 419 -62.18 14.96 31.51
CA GLU A 419 -63.50 14.73 30.95
C GLU A 419 -63.89 13.24 31.04
N TYR A 420 -62.95 12.34 30.72
CA TYR A 420 -63.17 10.91 30.91
C TYR A 420 -63.54 10.57 32.36
N THR A 421 -62.88 11.19 33.34
CA THR A 421 -63.15 10.92 34.77
C THR A 421 -64.42 11.55 35.31
N ARG A 422 -64.96 12.59 34.65
CA ARG A 422 -66.28 13.17 34.98
C ARG A 422 -67.43 12.37 34.42
N THR A 423 -67.24 11.80 33.24
CA THR A 423 -68.29 11.11 32.46
C THR A 423 -68.41 9.62 32.78
N HIS A 424 -67.46 9.07 33.53
CA HIS A 424 -67.43 7.65 33.90
C HIS A 424 -67.33 7.49 35.41
N ASP A 425 -68.02 6.50 35.97
CA ASP A 425 -67.95 6.21 37.40
C ASP A 425 -66.73 5.32 37.75
N PRO A 426 -66.12 5.48 38.93
CA PRO A 426 -65.06 4.59 39.40
C PRO A 426 -65.60 3.16 39.65
N PRO A 427 -64.78 2.11 39.42
CA PRO A 427 -63.36 2.16 39.07
C PRO A 427 -63.11 2.45 37.57
N TYR A 428 -62.27 3.45 37.28
CA TYR A 428 -61.93 3.84 35.91
C TYR A 428 -61.18 2.75 35.15
N SER A 429 -61.65 2.44 33.93
CA SER A 429 -60.95 1.53 33.01
C SER A 429 -59.82 2.26 32.27
N TRP A 430 -58.65 2.35 32.91
CA TRP A 430 -57.46 2.99 32.30
C TRP A 430 -57.01 2.33 31.00
N LYS A 431 -57.35 1.06 30.77
CA LYS A 431 -57.12 0.39 29.49
C LYS A 431 -57.97 0.99 28.38
N THR A 432 -59.25 1.20 28.64
CA THR A 432 -60.19 1.81 27.69
C THR A 432 -59.77 3.25 27.40
N PHE A 433 -59.46 4.04 28.43
CA PHE A 433 -59.02 5.41 28.23
C PHE A 433 -57.69 5.51 27.47
N SER A 434 -56.71 4.67 27.79
CA SER A 434 -55.44 4.63 27.06
C SER A 434 -55.62 4.28 25.58
N ALA A 435 -56.55 3.37 25.27
CA ALA A 435 -56.89 3.04 23.89
C ALA A 435 -57.57 4.21 23.16
N LEU A 436 -58.45 4.95 23.84
CA LEU A 436 -59.09 6.17 23.32
C LEU A 436 -58.08 7.30 23.09
N LEU A 437 -57.16 7.50 24.03
CA LEU A 437 -56.18 8.58 24.00
C LEU A 437 -55.07 8.31 22.97
N GLY A 438 -54.69 7.04 22.77
CA GLY A 438 -53.71 6.60 21.77
C GLY A 438 -52.25 6.99 22.05
N THR A 439 -52.01 7.99 22.89
CA THR A 439 -50.67 8.58 23.12
C THR A 439 -50.07 8.28 24.49
N LYS A 440 -50.82 7.64 25.39
CA LYS A 440 -50.40 7.30 26.76
C LYS A 440 -50.78 5.88 27.12
N SER A 441 -49.94 5.19 27.88
CA SER A 441 -50.23 3.87 28.43
C SER A 441 -51.26 3.93 29.58
N PRO A 442 -51.94 2.81 29.91
CA PRO A 442 -52.89 2.77 31.03
C PRO A 442 -52.27 3.19 32.37
N ILE A 443 -50.99 2.85 32.58
CA ILE A 443 -50.26 3.19 33.79
C ILE A 443 -49.96 4.70 33.84
N GLN A 444 -49.58 5.31 32.71
CA GLN A 444 -49.36 6.75 32.63
C GLN A 444 -50.66 7.51 32.89
N CYS A 445 -51.79 7.09 32.32
CA CYS A 445 -53.10 7.72 32.55
C CYS A 445 -53.49 7.66 34.03
N ARG A 446 -53.39 6.48 34.65
CA ARG A 446 -53.64 6.31 36.09
C ARG A 446 -52.75 7.20 36.96
N ARG A 447 -51.45 7.24 36.67
CA ARG A 447 -50.48 8.07 37.40
C ARG A 447 -50.80 9.55 37.25
N LYS A 448 -51.07 10.03 36.02
CA LYS A 448 -51.40 11.44 35.78
C LYS A 448 -52.68 11.84 36.50
N TRP A 449 -53.72 11.02 36.44
CA TRP A 449 -54.97 11.26 37.17
C TRP A 449 -54.72 11.40 38.68
N TRP A 450 -53.86 10.55 39.23
CA TRP A 450 -53.49 10.60 40.64
C TRP A 450 -52.82 11.93 41.04
N PHE A 451 -52.09 12.56 40.12
CA PHE A 451 -51.43 13.86 40.36
C PHE A 451 -52.32 15.07 40.05
N VAL A 452 -53.24 14.96 39.09
CA VAL A 452 -54.05 16.11 38.63
C VAL A 452 -55.38 16.21 39.37
N VAL A 453 -56.05 15.09 39.61
CA VAL A 453 -57.44 15.07 40.11
C VAL A 453 -57.52 14.79 41.60
N ARG A 454 -56.74 13.80 42.07
CA ARG A 454 -56.79 13.38 43.49
C ARG A 454 -56.43 14.49 44.50
N PRO A 455 -55.61 15.50 44.21
CA PRO A 455 -55.39 16.59 45.17
C PRO A 455 -56.61 17.47 45.42
N HIS A 456 -57.65 17.38 44.59
CA HIS A 456 -58.82 18.26 44.61
C HIS A 456 -60.16 17.53 44.74
N ALA A 457 -60.15 16.20 44.85
CA ALA A 457 -61.30 15.33 45.04
C ALA A 457 -61.18 14.62 46.38
#